data_AF-A0A9D7Z5X3-F1
#
_entry.id   AF-A0A9D7Z5X3-F1
#
_cell.length_a   1.000
_cell.length_b   1.000
_cell.length_c   1.000
_cell.angle_alpha   90.00
_cell.angle_beta   90.00
_cell.angle_gamma   90.00
#
_symmetry.space_group_name_H-M   'P 1'
#
loop_
_entity.id
_entity.type
_entity.pdbx_description
1 polymer ?
#
loop_
_entity_poly.entity_id
_entity_poly.type
_entity_poly.pdbx_seq_one_letter_code
_entity_poly.pdbx_strand_id
1 'polypeptide(L)'
;MHLHIKLLGFILAVLVNSSWAEVTPTLNSDAIKTTFGSYGVEVIKQTDATRVANLYSLSGNDKICRTLAVTEFVLPMDLALVEAHRLIKAGGSIGATLREANFTINKKLLIKTETFAGETFVSLTQGSVDIGASLYTKVYALFAQKGDLHIPYAVIAEAYHPEHSPPANEEFSDEPSLQQAAERALSALYSTIGHTPVRSNPAA
;
A
#
# COMPACT_ATOMS: atom_id res chain seq x y z
N MET A 1 -63.83 -37.80 31.51
CA MET A 1 -63.43 -36.48 30.96
C MET A 1 -61.92 -36.37 31.14
N HIS A 2 -61.10 -36.98 30.28
CA HIS A 2 -60.48 -36.36 29.10
C HIS A 2 -59.85 -34.99 29.39
N LEU A 3 -58.55 -34.99 29.74
CA LEU A 3 -57.70 -33.83 29.56
C LEU A 3 -56.31 -34.29 29.06
N HIS A 4 -55.97 -33.76 27.90
CA HIS A 4 -54.76 -33.96 27.12
C HIS A 4 -53.52 -33.40 27.81
N ILE A 5 -52.33 -33.93 27.49
CA ILE A 5 -51.16 -33.14 27.08
C ILE A 5 -50.30 -34.03 26.18
N LYS A 6 -50.25 -33.70 24.87
CA LYS A 6 -49.21 -34.17 23.96
C LYS A 6 -47.98 -33.29 24.22
N LEU A 7 -46.91 -33.84 24.78
CA LEU A 7 -45.65 -33.12 24.92
C LEU A 7 -44.87 -33.24 23.60
N LEU A 8 -45.06 -32.26 22.72
CA LEU A 8 -44.26 -32.09 21.51
C LEU A 8 -42.98 -31.34 21.91
N GLY A 9 -41.86 -32.03 22.01
CA GLY A 9 -40.56 -31.43 22.26
C GLY A 9 -40.08 -30.67 21.03
N PHE A 10 -40.06 -29.33 21.10
CA PHE A 10 -39.49 -28.47 20.07
C PHE A 10 -38.02 -28.20 20.43
N ILE A 11 -37.09 -28.89 19.75
CA ILE A 11 -35.66 -28.60 19.88
C ILE A 11 -35.37 -27.37 19.02
N LEU A 12 -35.19 -26.22 19.66
CA LEU A 12 -34.71 -25.00 19.02
C LEU A 12 -33.20 -25.12 18.82
N ALA A 13 -32.76 -25.57 17.64
CA ALA A 13 -31.36 -25.54 17.26
C ALA A 13 -30.96 -24.09 16.94
N VAL A 14 -30.30 -23.43 17.89
CA VAL A 14 -29.64 -22.15 17.65
C VAL A 14 -28.40 -22.43 16.80
N LEU A 15 -28.50 -22.20 15.49
CA LEU A 15 -27.35 -22.15 14.60
C LEU A 15 -26.58 -20.85 14.92
N VAL A 16 -25.60 -20.96 15.81
CA VAL A 16 -24.60 -19.91 16.00
C VAL A 16 -23.72 -19.91 14.75
N ASN A 17 -24.04 -19.03 13.80
CA ASN A 17 -23.11 -18.73 12.72
C ASN A 17 -21.91 -18.02 13.35
N SER A 18 -20.85 -18.77 13.61
CA SER A 18 -19.52 -18.21 13.88
C SER A 18 -19.06 -17.52 12.61
N SER A 19 -19.46 -16.27 12.40
CA SER A 19 -18.83 -15.41 11.41
C SER A 19 -17.42 -15.16 11.93
N TRP A 20 -16.45 -15.92 11.42
CA TRP A 20 -15.06 -15.52 11.47
C TRP A 20 -15.01 -14.18 10.74
N ALA A 21 -14.96 -13.08 11.50
CA ALA A 21 -14.66 -11.79 10.92
C ALA A 21 -13.21 -11.90 10.43
N GLU A 22 -13.03 -12.06 9.12
CA GLU A 22 -11.71 -11.94 8.53
C GLU A 22 -11.18 -10.54 8.87
N VAL A 23 -10.12 -10.49 9.67
CA VAL A 23 -9.45 -9.24 9.97
C VAL A 23 -8.81 -8.78 8.67
N THR A 24 -9.45 -7.83 7.99
CA THR A 24 -8.88 -7.25 6.77
C THR A 24 -7.57 -6.57 7.13
N PRO A 25 -6.45 -6.88 6.46
CA PRO A 25 -5.16 -6.26 6.75
C PRO A 25 -5.25 -4.73 6.64
N THR A 26 -4.69 -4.02 7.63
CA THR A 26 -4.63 -2.56 7.65
C THR A 26 -3.86 -2.04 6.42
N LEU A 27 -4.44 -1.12 5.65
CA LEU A 27 -3.74 -0.48 4.53
C LEU A 27 -2.82 0.62 5.02
N ASN A 28 -1.86 1.00 4.17
CA ASN A 28 -1.05 2.18 4.42
C ASN A 28 -1.93 3.45 4.53
N SER A 29 -3.01 3.54 3.73
CA SER A 29 -4.00 4.63 3.84
C SER A 29 -4.68 4.69 5.21
N ASP A 30 -5.03 3.52 5.76
CA ASP A 30 -5.70 3.41 7.05
C ASP A 30 -4.74 3.82 8.18
N ALA A 31 -3.49 3.37 8.10
CA ALA A 31 -2.43 3.73 9.05
C ALA A 31 -2.15 5.24 9.04
N ILE A 32 -1.98 5.85 7.86
CA ILE A 32 -1.75 7.30 7.74
C ILE A 32 -2.95 8.07 8.31
N LYS A 33 -4.18 7.70 7.92
CA LYS A 33 -5.39 8.38 8.39
C LYS A 33 -5.55 8.28 9.90
N THR A 34 -5.29 7.10 10.47
CA THR A 34 -5.43 6.86 11.91
C THR A 34 -4.39 7.64 12.71
N THR A 35 -3.13 7.66 12.26
CA THR A 35 -2.03 8.32 12.97
C THR A 35 -2.06 9.84 12.82
N PHE A 36 -2.41 10.35 11.64
CA PHE A 36 -2.28 11.78 11.30
C PHE A 36 -3.62 12.48 11.03
N GLY A 37 -4.74 11.80 11.26
CA GLY A 37 -6.11 12.35 11.18
C GLY A 37 -6.67 12.49 9.75
N SER A 38 -5.84 12.42 8.72
CA SER A 38 -6.25 12.57 7.33
C SER A 38 -5.35 11.77 6.39
N TYR A 39 -5.88 11.46 5.20
CA TYR A 39 -5.16 10.76 4.15
C TYR A 39 -5.59 11.28 2.79
N GLY A 40 -4.62 11.50 1.92
CA GLY A 40 -4.83 11.83 0.52
C GLY A 40 -3.75 11.25 -0.36
N VAL A 41 -4.01 11.26 -1.66
CA VAL A 41 -3.06 10.83 -2.68
C VAL A 41 -2.91 11.91 -3.72
N GLU A 42 -1.66 12.19 -4.09
CA GLU A 42 -1.30 13.07 -5.19
C GLU A 42 -0.43 12.30 -6.18
N VAL A 43 -0.85 12.27 -7.44
CA VAL A 43 -0.09 11.63 -8.51
C VAL A 43 0.91 12.63 -9.08
N ILE A 44 2.20 12.37 -8.88
CA ILE A 44 3.29 13.24 -9.35
C ILE A 44 3.58 12.97 -10.82
N LYS A 45 3.65 11.69 -11.20
CA LYS A 45 3.93 11.24 -12.57
C LYS A 45 3.24 9.91 -12.82
N GLN A 46 2.72 9.71 -14.02
CA GLN A 46 2.07 8.44 -14.39
C GLN A 46 2.25 8.14 -15.88
N THR A 47 2.49 6.86 -16.18
CA THR A 47 2.45 6.26 -17.51
C THR A 47 1.53 5.04 -17.47
N ASP A 48 1.44 4.26 -18.54
CA ASP A 48 0.67 3.00 -18.55
C ASP A 48 1.28 1.90 -17.69
N ALA A 49 2.61 1.87 -17.59
CA ALA A 49 3.31 0.88 -16.79
C ALA A 49 3.66 1.36 -15.38
N THR A 50 3.70 2.66 -15.12
CA THR A 50 4.25 3.20 -13.86
C THR A 50 3.47 4.36 -13.27
N ARG A 51 3.58 4.51 -11.94
CA ARG A 51 3.03 5.65 -11.19
C ARG A 51 3.98 6.06 -10.07
N VAL A 52 4.17 7.37 -9.91
CA VAL A 52 4.81 7.99 -8.74
C VAL A 52 3.75 8.78 -7.99
N ALA A 53 3.59 8.52 -6.69
CA ALA A 53 2.58 9.15 -5.87
C ALA A 53 3.09 9.58 -4.50
N ASN A 54 2.64 10.75 -4.06
CA ASN A 54 2.74 11.24 -2.69
C ASN A 54 1.48 10.83 -1.92
N LEU A 55 1.64 9.99 -0.90
CA LEU A 55 0.60 9.65 0.07
C LEU A 55 0.80 10.56 1.28
N TYR A 56 -0.13 11.47 1.49
CA TYR A 56 0.04 12.56 2.45
C TYR A 56 -1.05 12.59 3.51
N SER A 57 -0.72 13.24 4.62
CA SER A 57 -1.68 13.79 5.58
C SER A 57 -1.76 15.31 5.40
N LEU A 58 -2.87 15.91 5.81
CA LEU A 58 -3.05 17.36 5.87
C LEU A 58 -2.62 17.91 7.23
N SER A 59 -1.89 19.02 7.22
CA SER A 59 -1.66 19.90 8.37
C SER A 59 -2.09 21.31 7.98
N GLY A 60 -3.31 21.70 8.34
CA GLY A 60 -3.94 22.88 7.74
C GLY A 60 -4.13 22.69 6.23
N ASN A 61 -3.53 23.56 5.42
CA ASN A 61 -3.56 23.45 3.95
C ASN A 61 -2.36 22.68 3.38
N ASP A 62 -1.39 22.34 4.23
CA ASP A 62 -0.15 21.73 3.79
C ASP A 62 -0.29 20.22 3.66
N LYS A 63 0.20 19.68 2.54
CA LYS A 63 0.29 18.25 2.30
C LYS A 63 1.64 17.75 2.79
N ILE A 64 1.64 17.04 3.91
CA ILE A 64 2.85 16.42 4.47
C ILE A 64 2.95 14.99 3.94
N CYS A 65 3.94 14.71 3.09
CA CYS A 65 4.22 13.36 2.61
C CYS A 65 4.50 12.41 3.78
N ARG A 66 3.73 11.34 3.87
CA ARG A 66 3.93 10.24 4.82
C ARG A 66 4.49 9.00 4.13
N THR A 67 4.22 8.83 2.84
CA THR A 67 4.84 7.81 2.01
C THR A 67 5.02 8.30 0.58
N LEU A 68 6.23 8.23 0.05
CA LEU A 68 6.49 8.38 -1.38
C LEU A 68 6.51 7.00 -2.01
N ALA A 69 5.66 6.77 -3.00
CA ALA A 69 5.48 5.46 -3.63
C ALA A 69 5.81 5.51 -5.13
N VAL A 70 6.61 4.55 -5.59
CA VAL A 70 6.80 4.21 -7.00
C VAL A 70 6.17 2.84 -7.26
N THR A 71 5.27 2.79 -8.23
CA THR A 71 4.52 1.60 -8.61
C THR A 71 4.87 1.21 -10.03
N GLU A 72 5.20 -0.07 -10.24
CA GLU A 72 5.18 -0.73 -11.55
C GLU A 72 3.93 -1.61 -11.63
N PHE A 73 3.04 -1.33 -12.57
CA PHE A 73 1.87 -2.15 -12.82
C PHE A 73 2.24 -3.41 -13.59
N VAL A 74 1.61 -4.54 -13.24
CA VAL A 74 1.73 -5.78 -14.00
C VAL A 74 0.90 -5.65 -15.27
N LEU A 75 1.54 -5.89 -16.41
CA LEU A 75 0.93 -5.82 -17.74
C LEU A 75 1.15 -7.15 -18.51
N PRO A 76 0.18 -7.58 -19.34
CA PRO A 76 -1.14 -6.98 -19.55
C PRO A 76 -2.02 -7.07 -18.30
N MET A 77 -2.91 -6.09 -18.13
CA MET A 77 -3.82 -6.04 -16.97
C MET A 77 -4.85 -7.17 -17.05
N ASP A 78 -5.07 -7.86 -15.93
CA ASP A 78 -6.13 -8.87 -15.82
C ASP A 78 -7.51 -8.22 -16.01
N LEU A 79 -8.40 -8.89 -16.75
CA LEU A 79 -9.74 -8.38 -17.05
C LEU A 79 -10.57 -8.09 -15.80
N ALA A 80 -10.36 -8.84 -14.71
CA ALA A 80 -11.04 -8.63 -13.44
C ALA A 80 -10.65 -7.31 -12.76
N LEU A 81 -9.50 -6.73 -13.13
CA LEU A 81 -8.94 -5.52 -12.52
C LEU A 81 -9.10 -4.27 -13.37
N VAL A 82 -9.59 -4.37 -14.62
CA VAL A 82 -9.64 -3.26 -15.57
C VAL A 82 -10.35 -2.02 -15.02
N GLU A 83 -11.54 -2.19 -14.42
CA GLU A 83 -12.30 -1.03 -13.93
C GLU A 83 -11.66 -0.41 -12.67
N ALA A 84 -11.20 -1.24 -11.74
CA ALA A 84 -10.46 -0.75 -10.57
C ALA A 84 -9.17 -0.04 -11.00
N HIS A 85 -8.44 -0.58 -11.98
CA HIS A 85 -7.24 0.02 -12.53
C HIS A 85 -7.55 1.36 -13.22
N ARG A 86 -8.66 1.48 -13.95
CA ARG A 86 -9.11 2.75 -14.54
C ARG A 86 -9.30 3.84 -13.49
N LEU A 87 -9.93 3.52 -12.36
CA LEU A 87 -10.11 4.45 -11.23
C LEU A 87 -8.79 4.79 -10.55
N ILE A 88 -7.89 3.83 -10.39
CA ILE A 88 -6.53 4.05 -9.86
C ILE A 88 -5.74 4.98 -10.78
N LYS A 89 -5.83 4.79 -12.10
CA LYS A 89 -5.22 5.66 -13.10
C LYS A 89 -5.82 7.07 -13.09
N ALA A 90 -7.07 7.23 -12.70
CA ALA A 90 -7.70 8.53 -12.48
C ALA A 90 -7.28 9.22 -11.17
N GLY A 91 -6.34 8.64 -10.41
CA GLY A 91 -5.76 9.22 -9.20
C GLY A 91 -6.15 8.50 -7.90
N GLY A 92 -7.02 7.49 -7.96
CA GLY A 92 -7.47 6.74 -6.78
C GLY A 92 -6.33 6.11 -5.97
N SER A 93 -6.56 5.92 -4.67
CA SER A 93 -5.66 5.14 -3.81
C SER A 93 -5.73 3.67 -4.20
N ILE A 94 -4.60 3.04 -4.48
CA ILE A 94 -4.54 1.65 -4.98
C ILE A 94 -5.28 0.71 -4.03
N GLY A 95 -4.91 0.74 -2.75
CA GLY A 95 -5.47 -0.19 -1.78
C GLY A 95 -6.97 0.04 -1.53
N ALA A 96 -7.39 1.30 -1.36
CA ALA A 96 -8.79 1.62 -1.13
C ALA A 96 -9.66 1.26 -2.35
N THR A 97 -9.20 1.58 -3.57
CA THR A 97 -9.96 1.30 -4.80
C THR A 97 -10.14 -0.19 -5.04
N LEU A 98 -9.09 -1.00 -4.80
CA LEU A 98 -9.20 -2.46 -4.90
C LEU A 98 -10.17 -3.02 -3.85
N ARG A 99 -10.12 -2.51 -2.62
CA ARG A 99 -11.04 -2.90 -1.55
C ARG A 99 -12.50 -2.55 -1.88
N GLU A 100 -12.75 -1.36 -2.42
CA GLU A 100 -14.09 -0.92 -2.88
C GLU A 100 -14.62 -1.81 -4.02
N ALA A 101 -13.73 -2.35 -4.86
CA ALA A 101 -14.06 -3.34 -5.88
C ALA A 101 -14.23 -4.78 -5.32
N ASN A 102 -14.27 -4.93 -4.00
CA ASN A 102 -14.39 -6.21 -3.27
C ASN A 102 -13.20 -7.16 -3.45
N PHE A 103 -11.99 -6.63 -3.59
CA PHE A 103 -10.76 -7.40 -3.48
C PHE A 103 -10.16 -7.28 -2.07
N THR A 104 -9.64 -8.38 -1.55
CA THR A 104 -8.68 -8.36 -0.44
C THR A 104 -7.28 -8.08 -1.00
N ILE A 105 -6.41 -7.49 -0.20
CA ILE A 105 -5.05 -7.15 -0.61
C ILE A 105 -4.06 -8.03 0.13
N ASN A 106 -3.26 -8.76 -0.64
CA ASN A 106 -2.12 -9.50 -0.12
C ASN A 106 -0.84 -8.83 -0.59
N LYS A 107 0.07 -8.58 0.36
CA LYS A 107 1.37 -7.97 0.09
C LYS A 107 2.45 -9.01 0.34
N LYS A 108 3.28 -9.23 -0.67
CA LYS A 108 4.47 -10.06 -0.57
C LYS A 108 5.71 -9.18 -0.59
N LEU A 109 6.41 -9.14 0.53
CA LEU A 109 7.65 -8.40 0.68
C LEU A 109 8.76 -9.01 -0.18
N LEU A 110 9.49 -8.14 -0.88
CA LEU A 110 10.62 -8.49 -1.73
C LEU A 110 11.93 -7.89 -1.19
N ILE A 111 11.90 -6.62 -0.78
CA ILE A 111 13.09 -5.89 -0.31
C ILE A 111 12.73 -5.06 0.93
N LYS A 112 13.59 -5.09 1.95
CA LYS A 112 13.64 -4.12 3.06
C LYS A 112 15.00 -3.46 3.05
N THR A 113 15.04 -2.14 3.03
CA THR A 113 16.29 -1.39 3.04
C THR A 113 16.06 0.03 3.56
N GLU A 114 17.11 0.83 3.59
CA GLU A 114 17.08 2.23 3.98
C GLU A 114 17.68 3.09 2.88
N THR A 115 17.27 4.36 2.87
CA THR A 115 17.87 5.39 2.04
C THR A 115 17.86 6.72 2.80
N PHE A 116 18.29 7.80 2.18
CA PHE A 116 18.36 9.12 2.81
C PHE A 116 17.44 10.13 2.12
N ALA A 117 16.84 11.04 2.88
CA ALA A 117 16.00 12.08 2.31
C ALA A 117 16.82 13.00 1.37
N GLY A 118 16.36 13.14 0.12
CA GLY A 118 16.86 14.11 -0.84
C GLY A 118 15.94 15.32 -0.94
N GLU A 119 16.32 16.31 -1.75
CA GLU A 119 15.62 17.61 -1.84
C GLU A 119 14.14 17.46 -2.20
N THR A 120 13.80 16.52 -3.09
CA THR A 120 12.40 16.25 -3.46
C THR A 120 11.60 15.73 -2.28
N PHE A 121 12.13 14.78 -1.52
CA PHE A 121 11.44 14.24 -0.35
C PHE A 121 11.26 15.30 0.74
N VAL A 122 12.29 16.11 1.00
CA VAL A 122 12.21 17.26 1.93
C VAL A 122 11.12 18.26 1.51
N SER A 123 11.06 18.60 0.23
CA SER A 123 10.00 19.47 -0.30
C SER A 123 8.60 18.87 -0.11
N LEU A 124 8.44 17.58 -0.41
CA LEU A 124 7.16 16.86 -0.25
C LEU A 124 6.71 16.74 1.22
N THR A 125 7.63 16.82 2.16
CA THR A 125 7.35 16.82 3.60
C THR A 125 7.20 18.23 4.18
N GLN A 126 7.21 19.27 3.33
CA GLN A 126 7.17 20.67 3.75
C GLN A 126 8.28 21.02 4.76
N GLY A 127 9.45 20.38 4.62
CA GLY A 127 10.59 20.60 5.51
C GLY A 127 10.48 19.94 6.89
N SER A 128 9.49 19.08 7.15
CA SER A 128 9.44 18.31 8.40
C SER A 128 10.49 17.20 8.48
N VAL A 129 11.20 16.93 7.38
CA VAL A 129 12.32 16.00 7.30
C VAL A 129 13.54 16.74 6.75
N ASP A 130 14.69 16.59 7.40
CA ASP A 130 15.95 17.19 6.96
C ASP A 130 16.58 16.41 5.79
N ILE A 131 17.35 17.11 4.94
CA ILE A 131 18.19 16.48 3.93
C ILE A 131 19.15 15.52 4.62
N GLY A 132 19.25 14.29 4.12
CA GLY A 132 20.13 13.25 4.67
C GLY A 132 19.53 12.45 5.82
N ALA A 133 18.30 12.75 6.28
CA ALA A 133 17.62 11.93 7.28
C ALA A 133 17.40 10.50 6.77
N SER A 134 17.57 9.48 7.62
CA SER A 134 17.31 8.09 7.24
C SER A 134 15.82 7.87 6.98
N LEU A 135 15.52 7.22 5.87
CA LEU A 135 14.20 6.84 5.44
C LEU A 135 14.15 5.32 5.34
N TYR A 136 13.24 4.72 6.08
CA TYR A 136 12.92 3.32 5.88
C TYR A 136 12.26 3.12 4.52
N THR A 137 12.62 2.06 3.82
CA THR A 137 12.05 1.71 2.52
C THR A 137 11.68 0.24 2.43
N LYS A 138 10.63 -0.03 1.66
CA LYS A 138 10.21 -1.39 1.33
C LYS A 138 9.88 -1.51 -0.14
N VAL A 139 10.09 -2.69 -0.68
CA VAL A 139 9.53 -3.08 -1.97
C VAL A 139 8.72 -4.35 -1.80
N TYR A 140 7.50 -4.35 -2.31
CA TYR A 140 6.59 -5.49 -2.22
C TYR A 140 5.78 -5.67 -3.49
N ALA A 141 5.42 -6.91 -3.79
CA ALA A 141 4.40 -7.23 -4.78
C ALA A 141 3.01 -7.17 -4.12
N LEU A 142 2.06 -6.53 -4.82
CA LEU A 142 0.68 -6.40 -4.42
C LEU A 142 -0.18 -7.33 -5.27
N PHE A 143 -0.94 -8.19 -4.60
CA PHE A 143 -1.92 -9.08 -5.20
C PHE A 143 -3.33 -8.65 -4.78
N ALA A 144 -4.23 -8.60 -5.77
CA ALA A 144 -5.65 -8.44 -5.55
C ALA A 144 -6.29 -9.84 -5.45
N GLN A 145 -7.00 -10.10 -4.36
CA GLN A 145 -7.58 -11.41 -4.04
C GLN A 145 -9.09 -11.38 -4.05
N LYS A 146 -9.72 -12.40 -4.65
CA LYS A 146 -11.18 -12.57 -4.63
C LYS A 146 -11.52 -14.06 -4.71
N GLY A 147 -11.95 -14.63 -3.59
CA GLY A 147 -12.03 -16.09 -3.44
C GLY A 147 -10.64 -16.72 -3.60
N ASP A 148 -10.53 -17.77 -4.41
CA ASP A 148 -9.27 -18.46 -4.70
C ASP A 148 -8.40 -17.76 -5.77
N LEU A 149 -8.84 -16.60 -6.28
CA LEU A 149 -8.07 -15.83 -7.25
C LEU A 149 -7.03 -14.98 -6.52
N HIS A 150 -5.76 -15.11 -6.93
CA HIS A 150 -4.64 -14.30 -6.46
C HIS A 150 -4.01 -13.61 -7.67
N ILE A 151 -4.50 -12.41 -7.99
CA ILE A 151 -4.14 -11.72 -9.23
C ILE A 151 -3.00 -10.74 -8.95
N PRO A 152 -1.81 -10.91 -9.55
CA PRO A 152 -0.72 -9.96 -9.40
C PRO A 152 -1.13 -8.62 -10.01
N TYR A 153 -0.98 -7.54 -9.24
CA TYR A 153 -1.40 -6.21 -9.67
C TYR A 153 -0.22 -5.27 -9.92
N ALA A 154 0.72 -5.22 -8.98
CA ALA A 154 1.84 -4.29 -9.07
C ALA A 154 3.02 -4.70 -8.20
N VAL A 155 4.19 -4.14 -8.50
CA VAL A 155 5.33 -4.05 -7.57
C VAL A 155 5.48 -2.61 -7.13
N ILE A 156 5.56 -2.38 -5.81
CA ILE A 156 5.54 -1.05 -5.21
C ILE A 156 6.76 -0.87 -4.32
N ALA A 157 7.56 0.14 -4.63
CA ALA A 157 8.62 0.64 -3.76
C ALA A 157 8.11 1.87 -2.99
N GLU A 158 8.24 1.85 -1.66
CA GLU A 158 7.77 2.91 -0.77
C GLU A 158 8.92 3.41 0.11
N ALA A 159 9.05 4.73 0.23
CA ALA A 159 9.86 5.40 1.25
C ALA A 159 8.94 6.11 2.25
N TYR A 160 9.20 5.89 3.54
CA TYR A 160 8.31 6.34 4.62
C TYR A 160 8.88 7.55 5.34
N HIS A 161 8.01 8.49 5.68
CA HIS A 161 8.35 9.57 6.61
C HIS A 161 8.79 8.98 7.96
N PRO A 162 9.83 9.50 8.64
CA PRO A 162 10.35 8.91 9.89
C PRO A 162 9.31 8.75 11.01
N GLU A 163 8.34 9.66 11.11
CA GLU A 163 7.21 9.58 12.06
C GLU A 163 6.13 8.54 11.67
N HIS A 164 6.17 7.98 10.46
CA HIS A 164 5.16 7.05 9.99
C HIS A 164 5.66 5.60 10.09
N SER A 165 4.92 4.78 10.84
CA SER A 165 5.17 3.34 10.95
C SER A 165 4.23 2.56 10.03
N PRO A 166 4.71 2.01 8.90
CA PRO A 166 3.85 1.26 7.99
C PRO A 166 3.40 -0.08 8.60
N PRO A 167 2.26 -0.63 8.16
CA PRO A 167 1.80 -1.95 8.60
C PRO A 167 2.87 -3.05 8.42
N ALA A 168 2.93 -3.98 9.38
CA ALA A 168 3.95 -5.02 9.45
C ALA A 168 3.59 -6.33 8.73
N ASN A 169 2.33 -6.51 8.34
CA ASN A 169 1.80 -7.78 7.83
C ASN A 169 2.20 -8.02 6.37
N GLU A 170 3.35 -8.67 6.16
CA GLU A 170 3.86 -9.03 4.84
C GLU A 170 4.47 -10.45 4.88
N GLU A 171 4.07 -11.30 3.94
CA GLU A 171 4.75 -12.57 3.66
C GLU A 171 5.96 -12.32 2.76
N PHE A 172 7.07 -13.06 2.91
CA PHE A 172 8.23 -12.89 2.01
C PHE A 172 8.01 -13.67 0.70
N SER A 173 8.53 -13.16 -0.43
CA SER A 173 8.50 -13.87 -1.71
C SER A 173 9.84 -13.82 -2.41
N ASP A 174 10.26 -14.99 -2.93
CA ASP A 174 11.49 -15.19 -3.70
C ASP A 174 11.25 -15.32 -5.21
N GLU A 175 10.09 -14.87 -5.72
CA GLU A 175 9.74 -15.08 -7.13
C GLU A 175 10.65 -14.23 -8.06
N PRO A 176 11.47 -14.84 -8.95
CA PRO A 176 12.48 -14.11 -9.72
C PRO A 176 11.91 -13.05 -10.68
N SER A 177 10.69 -13.29 -11.19
CA SER A 177 9.96 -12.36 -12.07
C SER A 177 9.65 -11.03 -11.38
N LEU A 178 9.35 -11.07 -10.07
CA LEU A 178 9.02 -9.92 -9.25
C LEU A 178 10.28 -9.16 -8.82
N GLN A 179 11.42 -9.85 -8.70
CA GLN A 179 12.68 -9.25 -8.27
C GLN A 179 13.19 -8.18 -9.23
N GLN A 180 13.11 -8.41 -10.55
CA GLN A 180 13.55 -7.41 -11.54
C GLN A 180 12.67 -6.15 -11.52
N ALA A 181 11.36 -6.31 -11.33
CA ALA A 181 10.45 -5.17 -11.15
C ALA A 181 10.72 -4.45 -9.82
N ALA A 182 11.11 -5.18 -8.77
CA ALA A 182 11.46 -4.59 -7.49
C ALA A 182 12.70 -3.69 -7.58
N GLU A 183 13.75 -4.15 -8.26
CA GLU A 183 14.98 -3.38 -8.46
C GLU A 183 14.73 -2.09 -9.26
N ARG A 184 13.94 -2.16 -10.33
CA ARG A 184 13.58 -1.00 -11.13
C ARG A 184 12.71 -0.01 -10.35
N ALA A 185 11.70 -0.49 -9.62
CA ALA A 185 10.87 0.35 -8.77
C ALA A 185 11.70 1.04 -7.68
N LEU A 186 12.64 0.33 -7.06
CA LEU A 186 13.54 0.88 -6.04
C LEU A 186 14.49 1.93 -6.60
N SER A 187 15.10 1.66 -7.76
CA SER A 187 15.98 2.61 -8.45
C SER A 187 15.24 3.89 -8.84
N ALA A 188 14.00 3.75 -9.33
CA ALA A 188 13.13 4.88 -9.64
C ALA A 188 12.71 5.65 -8.39
N LEU A 189 12.46 4.97 -7.26
CA LEU A 189 12.19 5.61 -5.97
C LEU A 189 13.37 6.46 -5.52
N TYR A 190 14.59 5.93 -5.53
CA TYR A 190 15.80 6.68 -5.16
C TYR A 190 16.04 7.89 -6.06
N SER A 191 15.82 7.73 -7.37
CA SER A 191 15.88 8.84 -8.32
C SER A 191 14.83 9.92 -7.99
N THR A 192 13.63 9.51 -7.57
CA THR A 192 12.52 10.42 -7.23
C THR A 192 12.77 11.16 -5.91
N ILE A 193 13.39 10.51 -4.92
CA ILE A 193 13.74 11.12 -3.62
C ILE A 193 14.65 12.34 -3.82
N GLY A 194 15.42 12.38 -4.92
CA GLY A 194 16.20 13.54 -5.31
C GLY A 194 17.49 13.67 -4.51
N HIS A 195 18.21 12.55 -4.32
CA HIS A 195 19.56 12.61 -3.75
C HIS A 195 20.41 13.61 -4.54
N THR A 196 21.02 14.57 -3.85
CA THR A 196 22.14 15.30 -4.41
C THR A 196 23.28 14.29 -4.57
N PRO A 197 23.94 14.18 -5.75
CA PRO A 197 25.17 13.42 -5.81
C PRO A 197 26.12 14.06 -4.80
N VAL A 198 26.56 13.27 -3.81
CA VAL A 198 27.70 13.66 -2.97
C VAL A 198 28.83 13.89 -3.97
N ARG A 199 29.17 15.15 -4.23
CA ARG A 199 30.47 15.47 -4.83
C ARG A 199 31.49 14.98 -3.82
N SER A 200 31.96 13.75 -4.01
CA SER A 200 33.20 13.31 -3.39
C SER A 200 34.24 14.32 -3.84
N ASN A 201 34.65 15.20 -2.94
CA ASN A 201 35.74 16.10 -3.20
C ASN A 201 36.98 15.22 -3.41
N PRO A 202 37.59 15.19 -4.61
CA PRO A 202 38.89 14.54 -4.72
C PRO A 202 39.89 15.55 -4.18
N ALA A 203 40.29 15.35 -2.92
CA ALA A 203 41.53 15.80 -2.27
C ALA A 203 41.29 16.31 -0.83
N ALA A 204 41.83 15.56 0.13
CA ALA A 204 42.90 16.04 1.01
C ALA A 204 43.77 14.83 1.38
#